data_AF-A0AA43UAT2-F1
#
_entry.id   AF-A0AA43UAT2-F1
#
_cell.length_a   1.000
_cell.length_b   1.000
_cell.length_c   1.000
_cell.angle_alpha   90.00
_cell.angle_beta   90.00
_cell.angle_gamma   90.00
#
_symmetry.space_group_name_H-M   'P 1'
#
loop_
_entity.id
_entity.type
_entity.pdbx_description
1 polymer ?
#
loop_
_entity_poly.entity_id
_entity_poly.type
_entity_poly.pdbx_seq_one_letter_code
_entity_poly.pdbx_strand_id
1 'polypeptide(L)'
;MKKMKKLFAFVAAVATCLALGATSVNADESTYSVTITNATGTYEIYQVFSGELAVANDDKILSNVQWGKDVNAFTYTTKDATATEAAASSDKASEIAEYLATKSDDSTVAKDFAKKAIANVKTNPASSSGTATATDGTATFTGLSAGYYVVKNTSVGDSETYTRYILQVVGNVTVENKASVPSFEKKVKDTNDSTGATSDWQDSADYDIGDEVPFQLTGTVASTYDSYKQYYFAFHDVEENGLTFKEIKSVYVLNGETKTELATDDYS
;
A
#
# COMPACT_ATOMS: atom_id res chain seq x y z
N MET A 1 22.03 5.36 -8.82
CA MET A 1 20.67 5.61 -8.32
C MET A 1 19.76 4.47 -8.75
N LYS A 2 19.53 3.48 -7.90
CA LYS A 2 18.60 2.37 -8.19
C LYS A 2 17.19 2.94 -8.22
N LYS A 3 16.50 2.82 -9.36
CA LYS A 3 15.10 3.22 -9.51
C LYS A 3 14.26 2.40 -8.52
N MET A 4 13.93 2.98 -7.37
CA MET A 4 12.91 2.44 -6.47
C MET A 4 11.61 2.36 -7.27
N LYS A 5 11.17 1.15 -7.59
CA LYS A 5 9.89 0.90 -8.26
C LYS A 5 8.78 1.37 -7.31
N LYS A 6 8.24 2.56 -7.60
CA LYS A 6 7.22 3.23 -6.80
C LYS A 6 5.98 2.33 -6.71
N LEU A 7 5.56 2.05 -5.48
CA LEU A 7 4.46 1.15 -5.10
C LEU A 7 3.06 1.62 -5.56
N PHE A 8 2.97 2.86 -6.01
CA PHE A 8 1.76 3.48 -6.54
C PHE A 8 2.00 4.05 -7.94
N ALA A 9 2.85 3.39 -8.74
CA ALA A 9 2.99 3.78 -10.13
C ALA A 9 1.63 3.54 -10.81
N PHE A 10 0.89 4.61 -11.05
CA PHE A 10 -0.13 4.64 -12.07
C PHE A 10 0.66 4.50 -13.37
N VAL A 11 0.99 3.26 -13.75
CA VAL A 11 1.54 2.97 -15.08
C VAL A 11 0.45 3.42 -16.02
N ALA A 12 0.64 4.61 -16.57
CA ALA A 12 -0.28 5.22 -17.49
C ALA A 12 0.52 5.67 -18.68
N ALA A 13 0.65 4.73 -19.60
CA ALA A 13 0.65 5.10 -20.99
C ALA A 13 -0.83 5.21 -21.40
N VAL A 14 -1.46 6.36 -21.10
CA VAL A 14 -2.65 6.80 -21.84
C VAL A 14 -2.13 7.77 -22.88
N ALA A 15 -1.89 7.30 -24.10
CA ALA A 15 -1.59 8.20 -25.21
C ALA A 15 -2.92 8.74 -25.74
N THR A 16 -3.06 10.06 -25.75
CA THR A 16 -4.10 10.80 -26.47
C THR A 16 -3.97 10.55 -27.97
N CYS A 17 -4.51 9.43 -28.46
CA CYS A 17 -4.72 9.26 -29.88
C CYS A 17 -6.04 9.93 -30.23
N LEU A 18 -5.98 11.19 -30.65
CA LEU A 18 -6.91 11.76 -31.63
C LEU A 18 -6.83 10.91 -32.91
N ALA A 19 -7.38 9.69 -32.91
CA ALA A 19 -7.70 8.78 -34.03
C ALA A 19 -6.74 8.68 -35.26
N LEU A 20 -5.54 9.26 -35.24
CA LEU A 20 -4.66 9.45 -36.38
C LEU A 20 -3.34 8.73 -36.08
N GLY A 21 -3.37 7.40 -36.01
CA GLY A 21 -2.14 6.59 -36.03
C GLY A 21 -2.09 5.36 -35.11
N ALA A 22 -3.03 5.19 -34.18
CA ALA A 22 -3.13 3.94 -33.42
C ALA A 22 -3.67 2.83 -34.32
N THR A 23 -2.91 1.75 -34.52
CA THR A 23 -3.42 0.55 -35.16
C THR A 23 -4.08 -0.33 -34.10
N SER A 24 -5.34 -0.71 -34.33
CA SER A 24 -6.01 -1.71 -33.51
C SER A 24 -5.26 -3.03 -33.62
N VAL A 25 -4.90 -3.62 -32.49
CA VAL A 25 -4.39 -4.99 -32.48
C VAL A 25 -5.59 -5.93 -32.63
N ASN A 26 -5.50 -6.94 -33.50
CA ASN A 26 -6.56 -7.96 -33.57
C ASN A 26 -6.76 -8.57 -32.18
N ALA A 27 -7.94 -8.29 -31.60
CA ALA A 27 -8.41 -8.85 -30.36
C ALA A 27 -9.01 -10.24 -30.64
N ASP A 28 -8.16 -11.22 -30.97
CA ASP A 28 -8.50 -12.58 -30.51
C ASP A 28 -8.65 -12.45 -28.99
N GLU A 29 -9.81 -12.85 -28.44
CA GLU A 29 -10.29 -12.64 -27.06
C GLU A 29 -9.19 -12.76 -25.98
N SER A 30 -8.33 -11.76 -25.90
CA SER A 30 -7.09 -11.85 -25.15
C SER A 30 -7.45 -11.51 -23.73
N THR A 31 -7.77 -12.53 -22.95
CA THR A 31 -7.89 -12.38 -21.51
C THR A 31 -6.51 -12.27 -20.87
N TYR A 32 -6.40 -11.42 -19.87
CA TYR A 32 -5.19 -11.16 -19.12
C TYR A 32 -5.29 -11.69 -17.70
N SER A 33 -4.14 -11.76 -17.04
CA SER A 33 -4.04 -12.08 -15.63
C SER A 33 -3.45 -10.94 -14.80
N VAL A 34 -3.82 -10.91 -13.52
CA VAL A 34 -3.16 -10.13 -12.49
C VAL A 34 -2.72 -11.10 -11.41
N THR A 35 -1.41 -11.13 -11.12
CA THR A 35 -0.84 -11.93 -10.03
C THR A 35 -0.28 -11.00 -8.95
N ILE A 36 -0.72 -11.23 -7.73
CA ILE A 36 -0.19 -10.60 -6.52
C ILE A 36 0.78 -11.57 -5.87
N THR A 37 2.03 -11.17 -5.69
CA THR A 37 3.04 -11.92 -4.92
C THR A 37 3.13 -11.38 -3.49
N ASN A 38 3.63 -12.19 -2.56
CA ASN A 38 3.57 -11.91 -1.12
C ASN A 38 2.13 -11.64 -0.64
N ALA A 39 1.16 -12.24 -1.33
CA ALA A 39 -0.27 -12.02 -1.11
C ALA A 39 -0.70 -12.61 0.24
N THR A 40 -1.57 -11.91 0.94
CA THR A 40 -2.14 -12.35 2.22
C THR A 40 -3.65 -12.11 2.25
N GLY A 41 -4.40 -13.10 2.77
CA GLY A 41 -5.86 -13.05 2.83
C GLY A 41 -6.57 -13.22 1.47
N THR A 42 -7.74 -12.59 1.32
CA THR A 42 -8.57 -12.65 0.11
C THR A 42 -8.66 -11.28 -0.56
N TYR A 43 -8.58 -11.26 -1.88
CA TYR A 43 -8.63 -10.07 -2.71
C TYR A 43 -9.84 -10.09 -3.65
N GLU A 44 -10.38 -8.92 -3.93
CA GLU A 44 -11.34 -8.69 -5.00
C GLU A 44 -10.79 -7.65 -5.98
N ILE A 45 -11.11 -7.84 -7.26
CA ILE A 45 -10.70 -6.95 -8.35
C ILE A 45 -11.92 -6.34 -9.05
N TYR A 46 -11.85 -5.04 -9.35
CA TYR A 46 -12.95 -4.26 -9.90
C TYR A 46 -12.48 -3.44 -11.11
N GLN A 47 -13.10 -3.63 -12.27
CA GLN A 47 -12.86 -2.85 -13.47
C GLN A 47 -13.46 -1.44 -13.31
N VAL A 48 -12.59 -0.45 -13.20
CA VAL A 48 -12.94 0.97 -13.08
C VAL A 48 -13.08 1.62 -14.46
N PHE A 49 -12.15 1.30 -15.37
CA PHE A 49 -12.25 1.70 -16.77
C PHE A 49 -12.12 0.50 -17.68
N SER A 50 -12.96 0.43 -18.70
CA SER A 50 -12.77 -0.44 -19.85
C SER A 50 -12.13 0.34 -21.00
N GLY A 51 -11.55 -0.36 -21.95
CA GLY A 51 -11.07 0.24 -23.19
C GLY A 51 -10.56 -0.82 -24.14
N GLU A 52 -10.10 -0.37 -25.30
CA GLU A 52 -9.56 -1.22 -26.33
C GLU A 52 -8.04 -1.20 -26.27
N LEU A 53 -7.41 -2.35 -26.56
CA LEU A 53 -5.97 -2.42 -26.67
C LEU A 53 -5.53 -1.77 -27.99
N ALA A 54 -4.69 -0.74 -27.88
CA ALA A 54 -4.02 -0.14 -29.01
C ALA A 54 -2.50 -0.15 -28.81
N VAL A 55 -1.76 -0.03 -29.90
CA VAL A 55 -0.31 0.17 -29.87
C VAL A 55 0.00 1.56 -30.41
N ALA A 56 0.73 2.35 -29.64
CA ALA A 56 1.23 3.65 -30.03
C ALA A 56 2.71 3.74 -29.66
N ASN A 57 3.58 4.05 -30.63
CA ASN A 57 5.04 4.09 -30.43
C ASN A 57 5.62 2.82 -29.78
N ASP A 58 5.17 1.64 -30.23
CA ASP A 58 5.53 0.32 -29.68
C ASP A 58 5.05 0.04 -28.23
N ASP A 59 4.39 1.01 -27.59
CA ASP A 59 3.79 0.85 -26.27
C ASP A 59 2.33 0.39 -26.38
N LYS A 60 1.97 -0.58 -25.55
CA LYS A 60 0.57 -0.99 -25.37
C LYS A 60 -0.15 0.06 -24.53
N ILE A 61 -1.20 0.62 -25.11
CA ILE A 61 -2.04 1.63 -24.48
C ILE A 61 -3.49 1.14 -24.40
N LEU A 62 -4.25 1.78 -23.51
CA LEU A 62 -5.70 1.63 -23.46
C LEU A 62 -6.34 2.82 -24.19
N SER A 63 -7.06 2.55 -25.28
CA SER A 63 -7.82 3.55 -26.04
C SER A 63 -9.32 3.38 -25.80
N ASN A 64 -10.15 4.29 -26.34
CA ASN A 64 -11.61 4.22 -26.26
C ASN A 64 -12.12 4.02 -24.82
N VAL A 65 -11.52 4.77 -23.89
CA VAL A 65 -11.76 4.59 -22.45
C VAL A 65 -13.22 4.90 -22.10
N GLN A 66 -13.87 3.93 -21.45
CA GLN A 66 -15.23 4.03 -20.92
C GLN A 66 -15.25 3.61 -19.44
N TRP A 67 -16.35 3.88 -18.75
CA TRP A 67 -16.57 3.35 -17.41
C TRP A 67 -16.61 1.83 -17.44
N GLY A 68 -15.84 1.21 -16.55
CA GLY A 68 -15.80 -0.23 -16.39
C GLY A 68 -17.12 -0.77 -15.83
N LYS A 69 -17.33 -2.08 -16.02
CA LYS A 69 -18.59 -2.71 -15.62
C LYS A 69 -18.83 -2.70 -14.11
N ASP A 70 -17.77 -2.64 -13.29
CA ASP A 70 -17.84 -2.89 -11.84
C ASP A 70 -18.11 -1.63 -11.00
N VAL A 71 -18.08 -0.43 -11.59
CA VAL A 71 -18.29 0.85 -10.90
C VAL A 71 -19.45 1.63 -11.51
N ASN A 72 -20.11 2.43 -10.69
CA ASN A 72 -20.96 3.52 -11.18
C ASN A 72 -20.08 4.66 -11.68
N ALA A 73 -20.52 5.38 -12.71
CA ALA A 73 -19.84 6.59 -13.14
C ALA A 73 -19.79 7.61 -11.99
N PHE A 74 -18.64 8.24 -11.78
CA PHE A 74 -18.47 9.25 -10.72
C PHE A 74 -17.61 10.41 -11.19
N THR A 75 -17.86 11.58 -10.61
CA THR A 75 -17.03 12.75 -10.83
C THR A 75 -15.70 12.60 -10.11
N TYR A 76 -14.60 12.90 -10.78
CA TYR A 76 -13.27 12.98 -10.14
C TYR A 76 -12.67 14.37 -10.35
N THR A 77 -12.31 15.02 -9.25
CA THR A 77 -11.70 16.35 -9.26
C THR A 77 -10.20 16.25 -9.46
N THR A 78 -9.69 17.07 -10.38
CA THR A 78 -8.34 17.01 -10.94
C THR A 78 -7.31 17.87 -10.18
N LYS A 79 -7.59 18.32 -8.96
CA LYS A 79 -6.61 18.95 -8.07
C LYS A 79 -7.20 19.25 -6.69
N ASP A 80 -6.34 19.26 -5.67
CA ASP A 80 -6.51 20.10 -4.48
C ASP A 80 -6.69 21.56 -4.95
N ALA A 81 -7.93 22.02 -5.09
CA ALA A 81 -8.21 23.41 -5.39
C ALA A 81 -8.21 24.20 -4.08
N THR A 82 -7.28 25.13 -3.93
CA THR A 82 -7.54 26.30 -3.11
C THR A 82 -8.78 27.00 -3.66
N ALA A 83 -9.54 27.67 -2.78
CA ALA A 83 -10.90 28.14 -3.00
C ALA A 83 -11.14 29.13 -4.18
N THR A 84 -10.15 29.36 -5.04
CA THR A 84 -10.20 30.31 -6.16
C THR A 84 -10.06 29.66 -7.55
N GLU A 85 -10.00 28.33 -7.64
CA GLU A 85 -10.15 27.60 -8.91
C GLU A 85 -11.36 26.67 -8.77
N ALA A 86 -12.50 27.02 -9.38
CA ALA A 86 -13.61 26.10 -9.54
C ALA A 86 -13.11 24.93 -10.41
N ALA A 87 -12.71 23.85 -9.74
CA ALA A 87 -12.00 22.72 -10.31
C ALA A 87 -12.81 22.07 -11.46
N ALA A 88 -12.14 21.79 -12.57
CA ALA A 88 -12.72 20.97 -13.64
C ALA A 88 -12.88 19.53 -13.13
N SER A 89 -14.04 19.22 -12.55
CA SER A 89 -14.48 17.86 -12.29
C SER A 89 -15.13 17.31 -13.56
N SER A 90 -14.73 16.11 -13.97
CA SER A 90 -15.38 15.38 -15.06
C SER A 90 -15.98 14.09 -14.52
N ASP A 91 -17.12 13.70 -15.06
CA ASP A 91 -17.72 12.37 -14.91
C ASP A 91 -17.45 11.47 -16.13
N LYS A 92 -16.76 11.99 -17.16
CA LYS A 92 -16.39 11.20 -18.34
C LYS A 92 -15.12 10.41 -18.06
N ALA A 93 -15.22 9.09 -18.22
CA ALA A 93 -14.11 8.16 -17.99
C ALA A 93 -12.83 8.55 -18.74
N SER A 94 -12.95 9.00 -20.00
CA SER A 94 -11.79 9.41 -20.82
C SER A 94 -11.06 10.63 -20.26
N GLU A 95 -11.78 11.69 -19.90
CA GLU A 95 -11.18 12.92 -19.36
C GLU A 95 -10.53 12.66 -17.98
N ILE A 96 -11.13 11.80 -17.15
CA ILE A 96 -10.54 11.37 -15.88
C ILE A 96 -9.28 10.53 -16.12
N ALA A 97 -9.31 9.58 -17.04
CA ALA A 97 -8.14 8.75 -17.37
C ALA A 97 -6.98 9.59 -17.94
N GLU A 98 -7.27 10.56 -18.79
CA GLU A 98 -6.30 11.55 -19.29
C GLU A 98 -5.68 12.34 -18.14
N TYR A 99 -6.49 12.84 -17.22
CA TYR A 99 -5.97 13.54 -16.04
C TYR A 99 -5.04 12.66 -15.21
N LEU A 100 -5.47 11.44 -14.88
CA LEU A 100 -4.67 10.54 -14.06
C LEU A 100 -3.35 10.19 -14.75
N ALA A 101 -3.32 10.11 -16.08
CA ALA A 101 -2.10 9.88 -16.85
C ALA A 101 -1.09 11.02 -16.68
N THR A 102 -1.54 12.27 -16.53
CA THR A 102 -0.66 13.41 -16.17
C THR A 102 -0.11 13.34 -14.74
N LYS A 103 -0.64 12.43 -13.91
CA LYS A 103 -0.30 12.20 -12.51
C LYS A 103 0.25 10.80 -12.26
N SER A 104 0.82 10.18 -13.29
CA SER A 104 1.31 8.79 -13.27
C SER A 104 2.27 8.45 -12.12
N ASP A 105 3.05 9.44 -11.69
CA ASP A 105 4.04 9.34 -10.61
C ASP A 105 3.54 9.82 -9.23
N ASP A 106 2.30 10.29 -9.12
CA ASP A 106 1.73 10.85 -7.90
C ASP A 106 0.93 9.79 -7.12
N SER A 107 1.57 9.24 -6.10
CA SER A 107 0.96 8.21 -5.25
C SER A 107 -0.27 8.72 -4.48
N THR A 108 -0.35 10.02 -4.20
CA THR A 108 -1.46 10.60 -3.45
C THR A 108 -2.71 10.66 -4.32
N VAL A 109 -2.57 11.12 -5.56
CA VAL A 109 -3.66 11.11 -6.55
C VAL A 109 -4.13 9.68 -6.84
N ALA A 110 -3.21 8.74 -7.04
CA ALA A 110 -3.55 7.33 -7.24
C ALA A 110 -4.34 6.76 -6.03
N LYS A 111 -3.85 6.97 -4.79
CA LYS A 111 -4.53 6.51 -3.57
C LYS A 111 -5.94 7.13 -3.45
N ASP A 112 -6.10 8.41 -3.75
CA ASP A 112 -7.41 9.09 -3.70
C ASP A 112 -8.38 8.57 -4.76
N PHE A 113 -7.92 8.40 -6.00
CA PHE A 113 -8.74 7.82 -7.06
C PHE A 113 -9.18 6.40 -6.71
N ALA A 114 -8.28 5.55 -6.20
CA ALA A 114 -8.60 4.20 -5.73
C ALA A 114 -9.67 4.20 -4.63
N LYS A 115 -9.63 5.20 -3.73
CA LYS A 115 -10.63 5.38 -2.68
C LYS A 115 -12.00 5.71 -3.27
N LYS A 116 -12.07 6.69 -4.17
CA LYS A 116 -13.32 7.08 -4.83
C LYS A 116 -13.89 5.98 -5.73
N ALA A 117 -13.06 5.26 -6.48
CA ALA A 117 -13.51 4.16 -7.32
C ALA A 117 -14.15 3.03 -6.50
N ILE A 118 -13.54 2.62 -5.39
CA ILE A 118 -14.12 1.60 -4.49
C ILE A 118 -15.40 2.09 -3.81
N ALA A 119 -15.48 3.37 -3.44
CA ALA A 119 -16.70 3.94 -2.90
C ALA A 119 -17.87 3.92 -3.91
N ASN A 120 -17.56 3.84 -5.21
CA ASN A 120 -18.53 3.79 -6.31
C ASN A 120 -18.65 2.40 -6.95
N VAL A 121 -18.11 1.34 -6.34
CA VAL A 121 -18.34 -0.04 -6.78
C VAL A 121 -19.83 -0.35 -6.75
N LYS A 122 -20.35 -0.99 -7.80
CA LYS A 122 -21.74 -1.43 -7.88
C LYS A 122 -21.98 -2.57 -6.89
N THR A 123 -22.95 -2.36 -6.01
CA THR A 123 -23.39 -3.35 -5.02
C THR A 123 -24.66 -4.09 -5.46
N ASN A 124 -25.35 -3.60 -6.48
CA ASN A 124 -26.53 -4.25 -7.05
C ASN A 124 -26.55 -4.12 -8.60
N PRO A 125 -26.31 -5.21 -9.35
CA PRO A 125 -25.82 -6.50 -8.86
C PRO A 125 -24.44 -6.36 -8.21
N ALA A 126 -24.08 -7.28 -7.31
CA ALA A 126 -22.74 -7.33 -6.74
C ALA A 126 -21.73 -7.47 -7.88
N SER A 127 -20.89 -6.46 -8.07
CA SER A 127 -19.99 -6.39 -9.23
C SER A 127 -18.55 -6.56 -8.78
N SER A 128 -17.92 -7.66 -9.19
CA SER A 128 -16.47 -7.80 -9.19
C SER A 128 -16.05 -8.50 -10.48
N SER A 129 -14.85 -8.19 -10.95
CA SER A 129 -14.21 -8.92 -12.04
C SER A 129 -13.54 -10.21 -11.56
N GLY A 130 -13.54 -10.47 -10.25
CA GLY A 130 -13.08 -11.73 -9.67
C GLY A 130 -12.71 -11.62 -8.19
N THR A 131 -12.52 -12.78 -7.59
CA THR A 131 -11.99 -12.97 -6.24
C THR A 131 -10.82 -13.94 -6.31
N ALA A 132 -9.76 -13.66 -5.54
CA ALA A 132 -8.60 -14.54 -5.44
C ALA A 132 -8.13 -14.61 -3.99
N THR A 133 -7.94 -15.82 -3.47
CA THR A 133 -7.40 -16.06 -2.13
C THR A 133 -5.93 -16.40 -2.21
N ALA A 134 -5.12 -15.83 -1.33
CA ALA A 134 -3.71 -16.11 -1.24
C ALA A 134 -3.45 -17.60 -0.95
N THR A 135 -2.66 -18.24 -1.81
CA THR A 135 -2.15 -19.61 -1.64
C THR A 135 -0.65 -19.56 -1.92
N ASP A 136 0.16 -20.08 -0.99
CA ASP A 136 1.63 -20.06 -1.05
C ASP A 136 2.20 -18.66 -1.36
N GLY A 137 1.63 -17.63 -0.72
CA GLY A 137 2.04 -16.23 -0.92
C GLY A 137 1.66 -15.64 -2.28
N THR A 138 0.76 -16.27 -3.03
CA THR A 138 0.31 -15.77 -4.34
C THR A 138 -1.21 -15.73 -4.45
N ALA A 139 -1.76 -14.69 -5.10
CA ALA A 139 -3.17 -14.61 -5.47
C ALA A 139 -3.27 -14.19 -6.94
N THR A 140 -4.01 -14.94 -7.76
CA THR A 140 -4.09 -14.69 -9.21
C THR A 140 -5.53 -14.54 -9.67
N PHE A 141 -5.78 -13.48 -10.44
CA PHE A 141 -6.99 -13.27 -11.23
C PHE A 141 -6.69 -13.59 -12.69
N THR A 142 -7.62 -14.26 -13.37
CA THR A 142 -7.53 -14.63 -14.79
C THR A 142 -8.81 -14.20 -15.51
N GLY A 143 -8.82 -14.20 -16.84
CA GLY A 143 -10.04 -13.89 -17.58
C GLY A 143 -10.34 -12.39 -17.65
N LEU A 144 -9.36 -11.53 -17.36
CA LEU A 144 -9.58 -10.07 -17.30
C LEU A 144 -9.50 -9.47 -18.71
N SER A 145 -10.48 -8.65 -19.06
CA SER A 145 -10.39 -7.80 -20.26
C SER A 145 -9.35 -6.68 -20.10
N ALA A 146 -8.97 -6.02 -21.19
CA ALA A 146 -8.18 -4.80 -21.10
C ALA A 146 -8.92 -3.73 -20.27
N GLY A 147 -8.22 -3.01 -19.40
CA GLY A 147 -8.83 -1.98 -18.57
C GLY A 147 -7.99 -1.50 -17.41
N TYR A 148 -8.52 -0.55 -16.64
CA TYR A 148 -8.00 -0.17 -15.34
C TYR A 148 -8.79 -0.84 -14.23
N TYR A 149 -8.06 -1.42 -13.29
CA TYR A 149 -8.63 -2.18 -12.19
C TYR A 149 -8.18 -1.63 -10.84
N VAL A 150 -9.09 -1.65 -9.87
CA VAL A 150 -8.74 -1.51 -8.46
C VAL A 150 -8.84 -2.86 -7.79
N VAL A 151 -7.80 -3.22 -7.03
CA VAL A 151 -7.78 -4.43 -6.22
C VAL A 151 -7.78 -4.02 -4.74
N LYS A 152 -8.60 -4.69 -3.93
CA LYS A 152 -8.60 -4.51 -2.47
C LYS A 152 -8.62 -5.87 -1.77
N ASN A 153 -8.06 -5.93 -0.57
CA ASN A 153 -8.34 -7.02 0.36
C ASN A 153 -9.80 -6.95 0.85
N THR A 154 -10.48 -8.09 0.90
CA THR A 154 -11.75 -8.28 1.63
C THR A 154 -11.53 -8.90 2.99
N SER A 155 -10.45 -9.65 3.14
CA SER A 155 -9.98 -10.18 4.41
C SER A 155 -8.46 -10.25 4.42
N VAL A 156 -7.89 -10.19 5.62
CA VAL A 156 -6.47 -10.42 5.92
C VAL A 156 -6.39 -11.28 7.18
N GLY A 157 -5.27 -11.97 7.41
CA GLY A 157 -5.04 -12.69 8.67
C GLY A 157 -4.83 -11.74 9.85
N ASP A 158 -4.83 -12.26 11.07
CA ASP A 158 -4.79 -11.46 12.31
C ASP A 158 -3.53 -10.57 12.44
N SER A 159 -2.42 -10.97 11.81
CA SER A 159 -1.16 -10.22 11.81
C SER A 159 -0.87 -9.53 10.46
N GLU A 160 -1.87 -9.39 9.58
CA GLU A 160 -1.70 -8.90 8.22
C GLU A 160 -2.36 -7.54 7.99
N THR A 161 -1.90 -6.78 7.00
CA THR A 161 -2.42 -5.44 6.69
C THR A 161 -3.19 -5.40 5.39
N TYR A 162 -4.27 -4.62 5.34
CA TYR A 162 -5.08 -4.41 4.13
C TYR A 162 -4.31 -3.57 3.11
N THR A 163 -4.31 -4.02 1.85
CA THR A 163 -3.72 -3.30 0.72
C THR A 163 -4.77 -2.89 -0.31
N ARG A 164 -4.46 -1.83 -1.07
CA ARG A 164 -5.25 -1.34 -2.20
C ARG A 164 -4.32 -1.05 -3.37
N TYR A 165 -4.64 -1.55 -4.56
CA TYR A 165 -3.86 -1.34 -5.78
C TYR A 165 -4.71 -0.69 -6.86
N ILE A 166 -4.09 0.12 -7.73
CA ILE A 166 -4.60 0.46 -9.06
C ILE A 166 -3.66 -0.17 -10.08
N LEU A 167 -4.23 -0.87 -11.06
CA LEU A 167 -3.46 -1.60 -12.07
C LEU A 167 -4.03 -1.29 -13.47
N GLN A 168 -3.16 -0.92 -14.41
CA GLN A 168 -3.48 -0.95 -15.84
C GLN A 168 -3.26 -2.37 -16.35
N VAL A 169 -4.29 -2.98 -16.93
CA VAL A 169 -4.26 -4.32 -17.49
C VAL A 169 -4.40 -4.19 -19.00
N VAL A 170 -3.27 -4.23 -19.71
CA VAL A 170 -3.16 -4.29 -21.19
C VAL A 170 -2.31 -5.51 -21.62
N GLY A 171 -2.12 -6.43 -20.68
CA GLY A 171 -1.21 -7.56 -20.66
C GLY A 171 -1.22 -8.17 -19.26
N ASN A 172 -0.50 -9.28 -19.08
CA ASN A 172 -0.38 -9.90 -17.76
C ASN A 172 0.40 -8.98 -16.81
N VAL A 173 -0.13 -8.78 -15.61
CA VAL A 173 0.43 -7.90 -14.59
C VAL A 173 0.87 -8.72 -13.38
N THR A 174 2.10 -8.49 -12.92
CA THR A 174 2.55 -9.00 -11.62
C THR A 174 2.83 -7.81 -10.70
N VAL A 175 2.20 -7.81 -9.52
CA VAL A 175 2.39 -6.80 -8.49
C VAL A 175 2.78 -7.49 -7.19
N GLU A 176 3.63 -6.85 -6.40
CA GLU A 176 4.04 -7.35 -5.10
C GLU A 176 3.22 -6.66 -3.99
N ASN A 177 2.65 -7.45 -3.09
CA ASN A 177 2.06 -6.95 -1.86
C ASN A 177 3.16 -6.51 -0.90
N LYS A 178 3.16 -5.20 -0.60
CA LYS A 178 4.09 -4.59 0.36
C LYS A 178 3.45 -4.30 1.71
N ALA A 179 2.47 -5.13 2.10
CA ALA A 179 2.06 -5.24 3.48
C ALA A 179 3.31 -5.49 4.35
N SER A 180 3.46 -4.72 5.41
CA SER A 180 4.55 -4.92 6.37
C SER A 180 3.94 -5.04 7.75
N VAL A 181 4.29 -6.13 8.42
CA VAL A 181 3.82 -6.44 9.75
C VAL A 181 4.82 -5.82 10.74
N PRO A 182 4.36 -5.01 11.71
CA PRO A 182 5.20 -4.56 12.80
C PRO A 182 5.88 -5.73 13.51
N SER A 183 7.15 -5.58 13.87
CA SER A 183 7.88 -6.52 14.72
C SER A 183 7.99 -5.98 16.13
N PHE A 184 8.27 -6.88 17.08
CA PHE A 184 8.55 -6.55 18.46
C PHE A 184 9.65 -7.47 19.01
N GLU A 185 10.59 -6.91 19.75
CA GLU A 185 11.63 -7.61 20.49
C GLU A 185 11.90 -6.89 21.81
N LYS A 186 11.99 -7.65 22.90
CA LYS A 186 12.41 -7.16 24.22
C LYS A 186 13.74 -7.82 24.59
N LYS A 187 14.70 -7.02 25.06
CA LYS A 187 16.01 -7.47 25.56
C LYS A 187 16.31 -6.82 26.90
N VAL A 188 17.27 -7.40 27.60
CA VAL A 188 17.82 -6.92 28.87
C VAL A 188 19.35 -6.88 28.75
N LYS A 189 20.03 -5.99 29.47
CA LYS A 189 21.49 -6.14 29.68
C LYS A 189 21.74 -6.82 31.01
N ASP A 190 22.91 -7.40 31.15
CA ASP A 190 23.42 -7.93 32.40
C ASP A 190 24.65 -7.12 32.81
N THR A 191 24.76 -6.79 34.09
CA THR A 191 25.92 -6.10 34.66
C THR A 191 26.43 -6.91 35.83
N ASN A 192 27.63 -7.45 35.70
CA ASN A 192 28.25 -8.23 36.75
C ASN A 192 28.83 -7.31 37.84
N ASP A 193 28.25 -7.29 39.03
CA ASP A 193 28.65 -6.36 40.11
C ASP A 193 30.05 -6.61 40.67
N SER A 194 30.58 -7.82 40.53
CA SER A 194 31.94 -8.14 40.97
C SER A 194 33.01 -7.55 40.04
N THR A 195 32.68 -7.32 38.77
CA THR A 195 33.63 -6.90 37.74
C THR A 195 33.29 -5.56 37.07
N GLY A 196 32.04 -5.11 37.20
CA GLY A 196 31.47 -3.97 36.48
C GLY A 196 31.24 -4.21 34.98
N ALA A 197 31.48 -5.43 34.49
CA ALA A 197 31.32 -5.74 33.07
C ALA A 197 29.84 -5.79 32.70
N THR A 198 29.46 -5.07 31.64
CA THR A 198 28.08 -5.04 31.13
C THR A 198 28.00 -5.78 29.79
N SER A 199 27.00 -6.63 29.62
CA SER A 199 26.73 -7.37 28.39
C SER A 199 26.17 -6.48 27.27
N ASP A 200 26.17 -7.02 26.06
CA ASP A 200 25.26 -6.55 25.01
C ASP A 200 23.81 -6.94 25.36
N TRP A 201 22.84 -6.40 24.59
CA TRP A 201 21.43 -6.74 24.74
C TRP A 201 21.20 -8.24 24.51
N GLN A 202 20.57 -8.91 25.48
CA GLN A 202 20.37 -10.36 25.50
C GLN A 202 19.00 -10.72 26.10
N ASP A 203 18.69 -12.02 26.16
CA ASP A 203 17.37 -12.54 26.54
C ASP A 203 17.19 -12.75 28.05
N SER A 204 18.27 -12.70 28.84
CA SER A 204 18.24 -12.93 30.30
C SER A 204 19.37 -12.20 31.00
N ALA A 205 19.19 -11.88 32.28
CA ALA A 205 20.19 -11.29 33.18
C ALA A 205 19.90 -11.73 34.62
N ASP A 206 20.90 -11.68 35.50
CA ASP A 206 20.79 -11.98 36.93
C ASP A 206 21.18 -10.76 37.78
N TYR A 207 20.19 -9.93 38.09
CA TYR A 207 20.34 -8.76 38.95
C TYR A 207 20.02 -9.06 40.42
N ASP A 208 20.70 -8.35 41.33
CA ASP A 208 20.41 -8.40 42.74
C ASP A 208 19.23 -7.49 43.12
N ILE A 209 18.64 -7.75 44.29
CA ILE A 209 17.53 -6.94 44.80
C ILE A 209 18.03 -5.52 45.09
N GLY A 210 17.42 -4.55 44.39
CA GLY A 210 17.74 -3.12 44.53
C GLY A 210 18.44 -2.54 43.31
N ASP A 211 18.89 -3.37 42.38
CA ASP A 211 19.54 -2.92 41.15
C ASP A 211 18.56 -2.32 40.14
N GLU A 212 19.09 -1.43 39.30
CA GLU A 212 18.38 -0.97 38.11
C GLU A 212 18.56 -2.00 36.98
N VAL A 213 17.44 -2.58 36.53
CA VAL A 213 17.42 -3.54 35.41
C VAL A 213 17.13 -2.80 34.09
N PRO A 214 18.11 -2.67 33.18
CA PRO A 214 17.90 -1.98 31.91
C PRO A 214 17.22 -2.90 30.89
N PHE A 215 16.03 -2.50 30.43
CA PHE A 215 15.33 -3.13 29.32
C PHE A 215 15.42 -2.31 28.03
N GLN A 216 15.37 -2.99 26.88
CA GLN A 216 15.19 -2.40 25.56
C GLN A 216 14.00 -3.05 24.88
N LEU A 217 13.07 -2.21 24.43
CA LEU A 217 11.95 -2.60 23.57
C LEU A 217 12.22 -2.06 22.17
N THR A 218 12.26 -2.95 21.18
CA THR A 218 12.48 -2.61 19.78
C THR A 218 11.29 -3.09 18.96
N GLY A 219 10.87 -2.31 17.98
CA GLY A 219 9.84 -2.72 17.05
C GLY A 219 9.92 -1.98 15.73
N THR A 220 9.31 -2.54 14.70
CA THR A 220 9.25 -1.90 13.38
C THR A 220 7.86 -1.30 13.17
N VAL A 221 7.83 -0.10 12.59
CA VAL A 221 6.59 0.51 12.10
C VAL A 221 6.34 -0.01 10.69
N ALA A 222 5.09 -0.34 10.37
CA ALA A 222 4.73 -0.79 9.03
C ALA A 222 5.11 0.30 8.01
N SER A 223 5.81 -0.06 6.93
CA SER A 223 6.22 0.86 5.86
C SER A 223 5.08 1.61 5.16
N THR A 224 3.84 1.15 5.36
CA THR A 224 2.60 1.76 4.85
C THR A 224 1.84 2.57 5.90
N TYR A 225 2.45 2.87 7.06
CA TYR A 225 1.81 3.64 8.14
C TYR A 225 1.26 5.00 7.68
N ASP A 226 1.91 5.60 6.67
CA ASP A 226 1.53 6.86 6.01
C ASP A 226 0.17 6.81 5.28
N SER A 227 -0.34 5.61 5.04
CA SER A 227 -1.56 5.39 4.26
C SER A 227 -2.82 5.49 5.11
N TYR A 228 -2.66 5.54 6.43
CA TYR A 228 -3.72 5.70 7.42
C TYR A 228 -3.86 7.18 7.81
N LYS A 229 -5.10 7.61 8.08
CA LYS A 229 -5.36 8.99 8.56
C LYS A 229 -4.71 9.26 9.91
N GLN A 230 -4.68 8.23 10.76
CA GLN A 230 -4.03 8.21 12.04
C GLN A 230 -3.41 6.82 12.19
N TYR A 231 -2.18 6.77 12.68
CA TYR A 231 -1.47 5.53 12.98
C TYR A 231 -1.01 5.60 14.43
N TYR A 232 -1.37 4.59 15.21
CA TYR A 232 -0.99 4.48 16.62
C TYR A 232 -0.07 3.29 16.80
N PHE A 233 1.07 3.52 17.44
CA PHE A 233 2.06 2.51 17.75
C PHE A 233 2.42 2.62 19.23
N ALA A 234 2.29 1.53 19.97
CA ALA A 234 2.58 1.50 21.40
C ALA A 234 3.17 0.15 21.78
N PHE A 235 4.09 0.17 22.74
CA PHE A 235 4.47 -1.01 23.49
C PHE A 235 3.63 -1.07 24.76
N HIS A 236 3.06 -2.24 25.04
CA HIS A 236 2.48 -2.54 26.35
C HIS A 236 3.39 -3.56 27.02
N ASP A 237 4.17 -3.08 27.99
CA ASP A 237 5.02 -3.91 28.85
C ASP A 237 4.40 -3.96 30.24
N VAL A 238 4.49 -5.11 30.90
CA VAL A 238 3.94 -5.33 32.23
C VAL A 238 5.05 -5.90 33.10
N GLU A 239 5.43 -5.17 34.14
CA GLU A 239 6.40 -5.63 35.11
C GLU A 239 5.86 -6.82 35.89
N GLU A 240 6.64 -7.90 35.94
CA GLU A 240 6.35 -9.01 36.83
C GLU A 240 6.60 -8.63 38.29
N ASN A 241 6.02 -9.43 39.20
CA ASN A 241 6.25 -9.26 40.63
C ASN A 241 7.75 -9.30 40.96
N GLY A 242 8.25 -8.26 41.61
CA GLY A 242 9.67 -8.10 41.94
C GLY A 242 10.36 -7.00 41.14
N LEU A 243 9.75 -6.52 40.06
CA LEU A 243 10.19 -5.33 39.33
C LEU A 243 9.31 -4.14 39.71
N THR A 244 9.92 -2.95 39.74
CA THR A 244 9.21 -1.69 39.89
C THR A 244 9.64 -0.78 38.76
N PHE A 245 8.69 -0.36 37.93
CA PHE A 245 8.97 0.58 36.84
C PHE A 245 9.60 1.85 37.39
N LYS A 246 10.75 2.23 36.83
CA LYS A 246 11.50 3.40 37.27
C LYS A 246 11.24 4.59 36.36
N GLU A 247 11.67 4.48 35.11
CA GLU A 247 11.54 5.53 34.10
C GLU A 247 11.83 4.99 32.70
N ILE A 248 11.40 5.73 31.68
CA ILE A 248 11.93 5.59 30.32
C ILE A 248 13.20 6.43 30.24
N LYS A 249 14.35 5.78 29.99
CA LYS A 249 15.63 6.49 29.87
C LYS A 249 15.72 7.32 28.58
N SER A 250 15.30 6.74 27.46
CA SER A 250 15.28 7.40 26.15
C SER A 250 14.47 6.59 25.13
N VAL A 251 13.98 7.28 24.10
CA VAL A 251 13.28 6.67 22.96
C VAL A 251 13.94 7.13 21.68
N TYR A 252 14.16 6.20 20.74
CA TYR A 252 14.79 6.48 19.46
C TYR A 252 13.93 6.02 18.29
N VAL A 253 13.91 6.82 17.23
CA VAL A 253 13.40 6.44 15.91
C VAL A 253 14.57 6.16 15.00
N LEU A 254 14.52 5.01 14.30
CA LEU A 254 15.50 4.63 13.30
C LEU A 254 14.89 4.73 11.90
N ASN A 255 15.50 5.53 11.04
CA ASN A 255 15.15 5.63 9.62
C ASN A 255 16.39 5.27 8.77
N GLY A 256 16.44 4.02 8.32
CA GLY A 256 17.66 3.45 7.75
C GLY A 256 18.78 3.43 8.78
N GLU A 257 19.93 4.03 8.47
CA GLU A 257 21.07 4.15 9.39
C GLU A 257 20.97 5.36 10.33
N THR A 258 19.97 6.24 10.13
CA THR A 258 19.81 7.45 10.94
C THR A 258 19.04 7.10 12.22
N LYS A 259 19.67 7.33 13.37
CA LYS A 259 19.06 7.19 14.70
C LYS A 259 18.79 8.59 15.28
N THR A 260 17.54 8.87 15.61
CA THR A 260 17.11 10.15 16.19
C THR A 260 16.46 9.89 17.54
N GLU A 261 16.92 10.59 18.58
CA GLU A 261 16.29 10.58 19.90
C GLU A 261 15.05 11.46 19.89
N LEU A 262 13.94 10.95 20.43
CA LEU A 262 12.71 11.73 20.59
C LEU A 262 12.79 12.63 21.81
N ALA A 263 12.14 13.80 21.75
CA ALA A 263 11.97 14.62 22.94
C ALA A 263 11.03 13.90 23.92
N THR A 264 11.20 14.15 25.23
CA THR A 264 10.36 13.54 26.28
C THR A 264 8.88 13.85 26.12
N ASP A 265 8.53 14.94 25.43
CA ASP A 265 7.14 15.35 25.19
C ASP A 265 6.51 14.60 23.99
N ASP A 266 7.31 13.86 23.21
CA ASP A 266 6.88 13.09 22.04
C ASP A 266 6.55 11.62 22.39
N TYR A 267 6.75 11.20 23.64
CA TYR A 267 6.39 9.89 24.15
C TYR A 267 5.87 9.97 25.59
N SER A 268 5.19 8.91 26.04
CA SER A 268 4.57 8.82 27.37
C SER A 268 4.84 7.46 27.98
#